data_AF-A0A7X7F9J4-F1
#
_entry.id   AF-A0A7X7F9J4-F1
#
_cell.length_a   1.000
_cell.length_b   1.000
_cell.length_c   1.000
_cell.angle_alpha   90.00
_cell.angle_beta   90.00
_cell.angle_gamma   90.00
#
_symmetry.space_group_name_H-M   'P 1'
#
loop_
_entity.id
_entity.type
_entity.pdbx_description
1 polymer ?
#
loop_
_entity_poly.entity_id
_entity_poly.type
_entity_poly.pdbx_seq_one_letter_code
_entity_poly.pdbx_strand_id
1 'polypeptide(L)'
;GVVRDGGDAFADDTLVSMNMFGFKRSYIDMLEEAFPAFLKANAAHPKAEYQVPTALGEFLRAGRVKVKVLRTDSDWFGITCREDRDDVVAHLKTLH
;
A
#
# COMPACT_ATOMS: atom_id res chain seq x y z
N GLY A 1 13.07 -12.83 -14.12
CA GLY A 1 12.59 -11.86 -15.11
C GLY A 1 12.78 -10.45 -14.57
N VAL A 2 12.38 -9.46 -15.34
CA VAL A 2 12.43 -8.05 -14.93
C VAL A 2 11.02 -7.48 -15.09
N VAL A 3 10.45 -7.00 -13.99
CA VAL A 3 9.17 -6.27 -13.98
C VAL A 3 9.48 -4.79 -14.21
N ARG A 4 8.68 -4.12 -15.07
CA ARG A 4 8.82 -2.69 -15.34
C ARG A 4 7.61 -1.93 -14.85
N ASP A 5 7.84 -0.86 -14.09
CA ASP A 5 6.81 0.07 -13.66
C ASP A 5 7.35 1.50 -13.70
N GLY A 6 6.58 2.46 -14.23
CA GLY A 6 6.96 3.88 -14.25
C GLY A 6 8.28 4.25 -14.95
N GLY A 7 8.91 3.35 -15.71
CA GLY A 7 10.23 3.54 -16.33
C GLY A 7 11.38 2.86 -15.57
N ASP A 8 11.12 2.35 -14.38
CA ASP A 8 12.07 1.61 -13.55
C ASP A 8 11.98 0.10 -13.79
N ALA A 9 13.09 -0.59 -13.52
CA ALA A 9 13.23 -2.04 -13.69
C ALA A 9 13.47 -2.71 -12.34
N PHE A 10 12.61 -3.66 -11.99
CA PHE A 10 12.64 -4.42 -10.74
C PHE A 10 12.92 -5.89 -11.02
N ALA A 11 13.63 -6.54 -10.10
CA ALA A 11 13.75 -8.00 -10.14
C ALA A 11 12.38 -8.64 -9.86
N ASP A 12 12.09 -9.79 -10.46
CA ASP A 12 10.79 -10.48 -10.27
C ASP A 12 10.47 -10.80 -8.80
N ASP A 13 11.48 -10.95 -7.94
CA ASP A 13 11.35 -11.24 -6.52
C ASP A 13 11.31 -9.97 -5.64
N THR A 14 11.19 -8.79 -6.26
CA THR A 14 11.08 -7.51 -5.54
C THR A 14 9.82 -7.51 -4.68
N LEU A 15 10.00 -7.21 -3.39
CA LEU A 15 8.87 -7.10 -2.47
C LEU A 15 8.06 -5.84 -2.77
N VAL A 16 6.76 -6.03 -2.95
CA VAL A 16 5.79 -4.94 -3.10
C VAL A 16 4.79 -4.96 -1.95
N SER A 17 4.23 -3.80 -1.64
CA SER A 17 3.18 -3.68 -0.63
C SER A 17 1.80 -3.82 -1.29
N MET A 18 1.07 -4.87 -0.93
CA MET A 18 -0.33 -5.07 -1.36
C MET A 18 -1.34 -4.32 -0.47
N ASN A 19 -0.90 -3.25 0.20
CA ASN A 19 -1.70 -2.41 1.10
C ASN A 19 -2.29 -3.16 2.31
N MET A 20 -1.64 -4.24 2.75
CA MET A 20 -1.98 -5.00 3.96
C MET A 20 -1.03 -4.64 5.09
N PHE A 21 -1.54 -4.03 6.15
CA PHE A 21 -0.74 -3.56 7.27
C PHE A 21 -1.30 -3.98 8.62
N GLY A 22 -0.40 -4.29 9.55
CA GLY A 22 -0.71 -4.41 10.97
C GLY A 22 -0.10 -3.23 11.73
N PHE A 23 -0.94 -2.41 12.36
CA PHE A 23 -0.51 -1.23 13.11
C PHE A 23 -0.85 -1.33 14.59
N LYS A 24 -0.01 -0.73 15.43
CA LYS A 24 -0.36 -0.42 16.82
C LYS A 24 -1.27 0.81 16.85
N ARG A 25 -2.09 0.95 17.91
CA ARG A 25 -2.97 2.13 18.09
C ARG A 25 -2.23 3.46 17.98
N SER A 26 -1.01 3.54 18.51
CA SER A 26 -0.17 4.75 18.45
C SER A 26 0.09 5.26 17.04
N TYR A 27 0.00 4.41 16.02
CA TYR A 27 0.14 4.85 14.63
C TYR A 27 -1.06 5.69 14.17
N ILE A 28 -2.27 5.37 14.63
CA ILE A 28 -3.47 6.16 14.35
C ILE A 28 -3.33 7.55 14.98
N ASP A 29 -2.85 7.61 16.23
CA ASP A 29 -2.62 8.87 16.93
C ASP A 29 -1.61 9.76 16.17
N MET A 30 -0.56 9.16 15.58
CA MET A 30 0.40 9.87 14.73
C MET A 30 -0.22 10.39 13.43
N LEU A 31 -1.12 9.62 12.81
CA LEU A 31 -1.84 10.06 11.61
C LEU A 31 -2.73 11.26 11.92
N GLU A 32 -3.46 11.21 13.04
CA GLU A 32 -4.31 12.31 13.52
C GLU A 32 -3.49 13.57 13.82
N GLU A 33 -2.33 13.43 14.47
CA GLU A 33 -1.40 14.55 14.75
C GLU A 33 -0.93 15.24 13.46
N ALA A 34 -0.63 14.48 12.40
CA ALA A 34 -0.13 15.01 11.14
C ALA A 34 -1.23 15.53 10.20
N PHE A 35 -2.48 15.10 10.40
CA PHE A 35 -3.59 15.39 9.49
C PHE A 35 -3.90 16.90 9.31
N PRO A 36 -3.87 17.76 10.35
CA PRO A 36 -4.07 19.20 10.18
C PRO A 36 -3.05 19.86 9.25
N ALA A 37 -1.79 19.40 9.28
CA ALA A 37 -0.76 19.92 8.40
C ALA A 37 -1.04 19.54 6.93
N PHE A 38 -1.49 18.31 6.70
CA PHE A 38 -1.95 17.86 5.39
C PHE A 38 -3.12 18.71 4.87
N LEU A 39 -4.14 18.96 5.70
CA LEU A 39 -5.29 19.78 5.32
C LEU A 39 -4.88 21.21 4.95
N LYS A 40 -4.01 21.82 5.74
CA LYS A 40 -3.51 23.17 5.47
C LYS A 40 -2.72 23.22 4.15
N ALA A 41 -1.87 22.23 3.90
CA ALA A 41 -1.09 22.15 2.68
C ALA A 41 -1.96 21.91 1.43
N ASN A 42 -3.11 21.25 1.58
CA ASN A 42 -3.98 20.84 0.48
C ASN A 42 -5.33 21.57 0.44
N ALA A 43 -5.46 22.70 1.13
CA ALA A 43 -6.74 23.41 1.27
C ALA A 43 -7.38 23.81 -0.08
N ALA A 44 -6.57 24.03 -1.12
CA ALA A 44 -7.03 24.36 -2.47
C ALA A 44 -7.32 23.12 -3.36
N HIS A 45 -7.08 21.90 -2.85
CA HIS A 45 -7.11 20.67 -3.62
C HIS A 45 -8.19 19.71 -3.06
N PRO A 46 -9.45 19.85 -3.50
CA PRO A 46 -10.58 19.07 -2.96
C PRO A 46 -10.51 17.56 -3.27
N LYS A 47 -9.64 17.16 -4.19
CA LYS A 47 -9.37 15.74 -4.54
C LYS A 47 -8.11 15.20 -3.85
N ALA A 48 -7.49 15.95 -2.95
CA ALA A 48 -6.31 15.48 -2.25
C ALA A 48 -6.66 14.28 -1.35
N GLU A 49 -5.85 13.24 -1.42
CA GLU A 49 -6.02 12.02 -0.64
C GLU A 49 -4.94 11.92 0.43
N TYR A 50 -5.35 11.65 1.67
CA TYR A 50 -4.41 11.35 2.74
C TYR A 50 -4.15 9.85 2.80
N GLN A 51 -3.16 9.42 2.01
CA GLN A 51 -2.84 8.01 1.87
C GLN A 51 -2.01 7.52 3.06
N VAL A 52 -2.55 6.53 3.78
CA VAL A 52 -1.88 5.83 4.88
C VAL A 52 -0.46 5.33 4.53
N PRO A 53 -0.20 4.70 3.36
CA PRO A 53 1.15 4.26 3.01
C PRO A 53 2.12 5.43 2.77
N THR A 54 1.63 6.57 2.27
CA THR A 54 2.46 7.76 2.07
C THR A 54 2.92 8.33 3.40
N ALA A 55 1.99 8.51 4.35
CA ALA A 55 2.32 8.94 5.71
C ALA A 55 3.25 7.93 6.42
N LEU A 56 3.05 6.63 6.22
CA LEU A 56 3.95 5.59 6.74
C LEU A 56 5.38 5.80 6.24
N GLY A 57 5.54 6.04 4.93
CA GLY A 57 6.82 6.30 4.30
C GLY A 57 7.50 7.56 4.84
N GLU A 58 6.75 8.63 5.08
CA GLU A 58 7.26 9.85 5.70
C GLU A 58 7.75 9.61 7.13
N PHE A 59 6.94 8.94 7.97
CA PHE A 59 7.33 8.63 9.34
C PHE A 59 8.52 7.66 9.39
N LEU A 60 8.63 6.74 8.43
CA LEU A 60 9.75 5.82 8.31
C LEU A 60 11.05 6.59 7.97
N ARG A 61 11.01 7.49 6.98
CA ARG A 61 12.15 8.35 6.62
C ARG A 61 12.57 9.27 7.76
N ALA A 62 11.59 9.77 8.53
CA ALA A 62 11.84 10.59 9.72
C ALA A 62 12.31 9.78 10.95
N GLY A 63 12.43 8.45 10.85
CA GLY A 63 12.86 7.57 11.95
C GLY A 63 11.85 7.43 13.09
N ARG A 64 10.60 7.88 12.91
CA ARG A 64 9.55 7.84 13.94
C ARG A 64 8.90 6.47 14.07
N VAL A 65 8.99 5.62 13.04
CA VAL A 65 8.44 4.26 13.02
C VAL A 65 9.45 3.27 12.48
N LYS A 66 9.25 1.98 12.80
CA LYS A 66 9.96 0.85 12.20
C LYS A 66 8.93 -0.09 11.62
N VAL A 67 9.16 -0.53 10.39
CA VAL A 67 8.29 -1.50 9.68
C VAL A 67 9.01 -2.83 9.59
N LYS A 68 8.34 -3.90 10.01
CA LYS A 68 8.78 -5.28 9.78
C LYS A 68 8.00 -5.83 8.60
N VAL A 69 8.69 -6.20 7.53
CA VAL A 69 8.09 -6.85 6.37
C VAL A 69 7.95 -8.34 6.67
N LEU A 70 6.72 -8.86 6.59
CA LEU A 70 6.43 -10.27 6.71
C LEU A 70 6.19 -10.83 5.30
N ARG A 71 7.05 -11.75 4.88
CA ARG A 71 6.87 -12.47 3.61
C ARG A 71 5.84 -13.57 3.80
N THR A 72 4.98 -13.77 2.81
CA THR A 72 4.03 -14.88 2.73
C THR A 72 4.22 -15.58 1.39
N ASP A 73 4.00 -16.90 1.37
CA ASP A 73 3.98 -17.71 0.16
C ASP A 73 2.57 -17.75 -0.48
N SER A 74 1.62 -16.99 0.07
CA SER A 74 0.27 -16.87 -0.47
C SER A 74 0.24 -15.99 -1.72
N ASP A 75 -0.47 -16.45 -2.74
CA ASP A 75 -0.73 -15.67 -3.93
C ASP A 75 -1.75 -14.55 -3.63
N TRP A 76 -1.40 -13.32 -4.00
CA TRP A 76 -2.35 -12.21 -4.00
C TRP A 76 -3.06 -12.15 -5.35
N PHE A 77 -4.39 -12.17 -5.33
CA PHE A 77 -5.23 -11.99 -6.50
C PHE A 77 -6.40 -11.06 -6.16
N GLY A 78 -6.81 -10.25 -7.13
CA GLY A 78 -7.87 -9.26 -6.97
C GLY A 78 -8.30 -8.69 -8.31
N ILE A 79 -9.44 -8.01 -8.33
CA ILE A 79 -9.95 -7.36 -9.54
C ILE A 79 -9.41 -5.93 -9.55
N THR A 80 -8.43 -5.67 -10.41
CA THR A 80 -7.88 -4.32 -10.63
C THR A 80 -8.52 -3.68 -11.85
N CYS A 81 -8.72 -4.49 -12.91
CA CYS A 81 -9.42 -4.15 -14.13
C CYS A 81 -10.60 -5.11 -14.34
N ARG A 82 -11.55 -4.74 -15.20
CA ARG A 82 -12.81 -5.50 -15.35
C ARG A 82 -12.55 -6.90 -15.92
N GLU A 83 -11.48 -7.02 -16.68
CA GLU A 83 -10.98 -8.21 -17.37
C GLU A 83 -10.49 -9.27 -16.39
N ASP A 84 -10.00 -8.87 -15.20
CA ASP A 84 -9.47 -9.77 -14.17
C ASP A 84 -10.56 -10.65 -13.53
N ARG A 85 -11.84 -10.34 -13.77
CA ARG A 85 -12.97 -10.99 -13.10
C ARG A 85 -13.01 -12.50 -13.33
N ASP A 86 -12.85 -12.93 -14.57
CA ASP A 86 -13.03 -14.35 -14.92
C ASP A 86 -11.88 -15.19 -14.36
N ASP A 87 -10.66 -14.65 -14.33
CA ASP A 87 -9.49 -15.27 -13.73
C ASP A 87 -9.62 -15.38 -12.21
N VAL A 88 -10.09 -14.32 -11.54
CA VAL A 88 -10.36 -14.35 -10.08
C VAL A 88 -11.42 -15.40 -9.74
N VAL A 89 -12.49 -15.52 -10.53
CA VAL A 89 -13.53 -16.55 -10.31
C VAL A 89 -12.98 -17.96 -10.53
N ALA A 90 -12.14 -18.16 -11.54
CA ALA A 90 -11.49 -19.45 -11.78
C ALA A 90 -10.58 -19.85 -10.60
N HIS A 91 -9.77 -18.90 -10.09
CA HIS A 91 -8.89 -19.12 -8.96
C HIS A 91 -9.64 -19.41 -7.66
N LEU A 92 -10.77 -18.74 -7.40
CA LEU A 92 -11.62 -19.04 -6.25
C LEU A 92 -12.22 -20.46 -6.28
N LYS A 93 -12.48 -21.01 -7.48
CA LYS A 93 -12.98 -22.38 -7.63
C LYS A 93 -11.93 -23.44 -7.35
N THR A 94 -10.63 -23.13 -7.49
CA THR A 94 -9.56 -24.09 -7.17
C THR A 94 -9.25 -24.17 -5.68
N LEU A 95 -9.80 -23.25 -4.88
CA LEU A 95 -9.60 -23.18 -3.42
C LEU A 95 -10.72 -23.88 -2.62
N HIS A 96 -11.75 -24.41 -3.30
CA HIS A 96 -12.90 -25.13 -2.72
C HIS A 96 -12.97 -26.56 -3.27
#